data_AF-A0A291PGF8-F1
#
_entry.id   AF-A0A291PGF8-F1
#
_cell.length_a   1.000
_cell.length_b   1.000
_cell.length_c   1.000
_cell.angle_alpha   90.00
_cell.angle_beta   90.00
_cell.angle_gamma   90.00
#
_symmetry.space_group_name_H-M   'P 1'
#
loop_
_entity.id
_entity.type
_entity.pdbx_description
1 polymer ?
#
loop_
_entity_poly.entity_id
_entity_poly.type
_entity_poly.pdbx_seq_one_letter_code
_entity_poly.pdbx_strand_id
1 'polypeptide(L)'
;MKLSQSIARHGAEAVKTYRTVSGIKQDNEVPEIFLGGQIAIGLNRDLNFQAHVERPYLTIIKELGGTINDQCIESMGGLRADVALYQEEKPLAIVELKICDERDRRGWKVLADLEKMNRLSEQTEIAMYLGVLLTDTHQECKDRRKSLETILGQKFEADSGLEAAGKDAKWNWQFIAGKFE
;
A
#
# COMPACT_ATOMS: atom_id res chain seq x y z
N MET A 1 -9.83 0.37 -15.89
CA MET A 1 -8.72 -0.39 -15.25
C MET A 1 -9.13 -0.66 -13.80
N LYS A 2 -8.92 -1.87 -13.27
CA LYS A 2 -9.20 -2.15 -11.84
C LYS A 2 -8.26 -1.32 -10.94
N LEU A 3 -8.73 -0.85 -9.78
CA LEU A 3 -7.95 0.01 -8.89
C LEU A 3 -6.62 -0.65 -8.47
N SER A 4 -6.64 -1.93 -8.11
CA SER A 4 -5.44 -2.74 -7.79
C SER A 4 -4.38 -2.70 -8.90
N GLN A 5 -4.80 -2.80 -10.17
CA GLN A 5 -3.86 -2.72 -11.31
C GLN A 5 -3.22 -1.34 -11.43
N SER A 6 -3.98 -0.28 -11.14
CA SER A 6 -3.47 1.09 -11.13
C SER A 6 -2.46 1.30 -9.99
N ILE A 7 -2.79 0.81 -8.79
CA ILE A 7 -1.90 0.86 -7.63
C ILE A 7 -0.59 0.13 -7.93
N ALA A 8 -0.64 -1.11 -8.45
CA ALA A 8 0.55 -1.88 -8.77
C ALA A 8 1.45 -1.19 -9.80
N ARG A 9 0.85 -0.66 -10.88
CA ARG A 9 1.58 0.06 -11.91
C ARG A 9 2.25 1.32 -11.38
N HIS A 10 1.51 2.18 -10.68
CA HIS A 10 2.07 3.42 -10.14
C HIS A 10 3.07 3.18 -9.02
N GLY A 11 2.89 2.13 -8.21
CA GLY A 11 3.89 1.70 -7.24
C GLY A 11 5.22 1.34 -7.90
N ALA A 12 5.18 0.57 -8.98
CA ALA A 12 6.39 0.24 -9.74
C ALA A 12 7.02 1.45 -10.43
N GLU A 13 6.21 2.35 -11.01
CA GLU A 13 6.68 3.63 -11.56
C GLU A 13 7.35 4.50 -10.48
N ALA A 14 6.79 4.52 -9.27
CA ALA A 14 7.31 5.26 -8.13
C ALA A 14 8.69 4.76 -7.69
N VAL A 15 8.87 3.44 -7.57
CA VAL A 15 10.17 2.82 -7.24
C VAL A 15 11.23 3.23 -8.28
N LYS A 16 10.91 3.05 -9.57
CA LYS A 16 11.82 3.40 -10.68
C LYS A 16 12.16 4.88 -10.72
N THR A 17 11.17 5.74 -10.47
CA THR A 17 11.35 7.19 -10.37
C THR A 17 12.26 7.53 -9.20
N TYR A 18 11.99 6.98 -8.02
CA TYR A 18 12.78 7.25 -6.81
C TYR A 18 14.25 6.82 -7.00
N ARG A 19 14.49 5.63 -7.56
CA ARG A 19 15.84 5.16 -7.94
C ARG A 19 16.58 6.21 -8.78
N THR A 20 15.90 6.74 -9.79
CA THR A 20 16.47 7.70 -10.74
C THR A 20 16.80 9.04 -10.06
N VAL A 21 15.90 9.57 -9.24
CA VAL A 21 16.05 10.92 -8.66
C VAL A 21 16.92 10.96 -7.41
N SER A 22 16.92 9.90 -6.60
CA SER A 22 17.67 9.85 -5.34
C SER A 22 19.06 9.22 -5.47
N GLY A 23 19.27 8.41 -6.51
CA GLY A 23 20.52 7.67 -6.70
C GLY A 23 20.73 6.53 -5.70
N ILE A 24 19.68 6.07 -5.01
CA ILE A 24 19.74 4.89 -4.13
C ILE A 24 20.30 3.66 -4.86
N LYS A 25 20.94 2.78 -4.10
CA LYS A 25 21.53 1.55 -4.65
C LYS A 25 20.56 0.37 -4.58
N GLN A 26 19.67 0.37 -3.59
CA GLN A 26 18.73 -0.72 -3.35
C GLN A 26 17.30 -0.19 -3.42
N ASP A 27 16.47 -0.75 -4.29
CA ASP A 27 15.13 -0.22 -4.56
C ASP A 27 14.17 -0.22 -3.37
N ASN A 28 14.41 -1.11 -2.39
CA ASN A 28 13.68 -1.15 -1.12
C ASN A 28 14.06 -0.02 -0.15
N GLU A 29 15.00 0.87 -0.51
CA GLU A 29 15.30 2.11 0.23
C GLU A 29 14.28 3.23 -0.07
N VAL A 30 13.34 3.01 -0.99
CA VAL A 30 12.27 3.97 -1.28
C VAL A 30 11.42 4.23 -0.02
N PRO A 31 11.11 5.48 0.34
CA PRO A 31 10.20 5.79 1.43
C PRO A 31 8.74 5.45 1.07
N GLU A 32 7.98 4.85 2.00
CA GLU A 32 6.55 4.55 1.82
C GLU A 32 5.73 5.82 1.51
N ILE A 33 6.04 6.94 2.17
CA ILE A 33 5.40 8.24 1.88
C ILE A 33 5.65 8.72 0.43
N PHE A 34 6.82 8.39 -0.16
CA PHE A 34 7.10 8.72 -1.55
C PHE A 34 6.26 7.84 -2.49
N LEU A 35 6.14 6.54 -2.18
CA LEU A 35 5.23 5.64 -2.90
C LEU A 35 3.79 6.16 -2.83
N GLY A 36 3.32 6.53 -1.64
CA GLY A 36 1.98 7.08 -1.41
C GLY A 36 1.72 8.33 -2.26
N GLY A 37 2.66 9.28 -2.27
CA GLY A 37 2.57 10.48 -3.11
C GLY A 37 2.48 10.19 -4.60
N GLN A 38 3.34 9.31 -5.13
CA GLN A 38 3.33 8.97 -6.55
C GLN A 38 2.08 8.18 -6.96
N ILE A 39 1.64 7.24 -6.12
CA ILE A 39 0.39 6.49 -6.33
C ILE A 39 -0.80 7.45 -6.31
N ALA A 40 -0.88 8.37 -5.35
CA ALA A 40 -1.94 9.38 -5.27
C ALA A 40 -2.01 10.24 -6.55
N ILE A 41 -0.87 10.74 -7.05
CA ILE A 41 -0.79 11.51 -8.30
C ILE A 41 -1.29 10.67 -9.49
N GLY A 42 -0.83 9.42 -9.60
CA GLY A 42 -1.23 8.53 -10.69
C GLY A 42 -2.73 8.21 -10.68
N LEU A 43 -3.28 7.90 -9.51
CA LEU A 43 -4.71 7.62 -9.32
C LEU A 43 -5.58 8.84 -9.62
N ASN A 44 -5.15 10.05 -9.24
CA ASN A 44 -5.84 11.27 -9.62
C ASN A 44 -5.82 11.48 -11.15
N ARG A 45 -4.63 11.39 -11.76
CA ARG A 45 -4.47 11.61 -13.20
C ARG A 45 -5.28 10.62 -14.04
N ASP A 46 -5.27 9.34 -13.67
CA ASP A 46 -5.76 8.28 -14.55
C ASP A 46 -7.21 7.85 -14.23
N LEU A 47 -7.68 8.09 -12.99
CA LEU A 47 -9.02 7.68 -12.53
C LEU A 47 -9.85 8.85 -11.94
N ASN A 48 -9.30 10.07 -11.90
CA ASN A 48 -9.95 11.27 -11.36
C ASN A 48 -10.37 11.16 -9.89
N PHE A 49 -9.67 10.32 -9.10
CA PHE A 49 -9.87 10.29 -7.64
C PHE A 49 -9.19 11.49 -6.98
N GLN A 50 -9.86 12.09 -6.00
CA GLN A 50 -9.21 12.97 -5.04
C GLN A 50 -8.41 12.07 -4.09
N ALA A 51 -7.14 12.39 -3.82
CA ALA A 51 -6.27 11.55 -3.01
C ALA A 51 -5.56 12.36 -1.93
N HIS A 52 -5.59 11.86 -0.69
CA HIS A 52 -4.94 12.46 0.46
C HIS A 52 -3.89 11.50 1.01
N VAL A 53 -2.64 11.93 1.06
CA VAL A 53 -1.52 11.15 1.61
C VAL A 53 -1.43 11.36 3.11
N GLU A 54 -1.06 10.31 3.88
CA GLU A 54 -0.92 10.37 5.35
C GLU A 54 -2.22 10.80 6.06
N ARG A 55 -3.37 10.28 5.61
CA ARG A 55 -4.69 10.72 6.06
C ARG A 55 -5.07 10.08 7.40
N PRO A 56 -5.33 10.84 8.49
CA PRO A 56 -5.70 10.24 9.77
C PRO A 56 -7.02 9.47 9.71
N TYR A 57 -7.05 8.27 10.30
CA TYR A 57 -8.23 7.40 10.32
C TYR A 57 -9.44 8.05 10.98
N LEU A 58 -9.22 8.74 12.11
CA LEU A 58 -10.27 9.48 12.79
C LEU A 58 -10.91 10.55 11.88
N THR A 59 -10.15 11.15 10.98
CA THR A 59 -10.72 12.13 10.04
C THR A 59 -11.62 11.45 9.01
N ILE A 60 -11.20 10.30 8.47
CA ILE A 60 -12.00 9.49 7.54
C ILE A 60 -13.33 9.08 8.19
N ILE A 61 -13.27 8.54 9.41
CA ILE A 61 -14.46 8.13 10.17
C ILE A 61 -15.43 9.31 10.34
N LYS A 62 -14.91 10.47 10.75
CA LYS A 62 -15.73 11.68 10.93
C LYS A 62 -16.40 12.13 9.63
N GLU A 63 -15.68 12.08 8.51
CA GLU A 63 -16.21 12.48 7.20
C GLU A 63 -17.27 11.52 6.66
N LEU A 64 -17.23 10.26 7.09
CA LEU A 64 -18.30 9.28 6.85
C LEU A 64 -19.48 9.43 7.81
N GLY A 65 -19.46 10.40 8.73
CA GLY A 65 -20.50 10.61 9.73
C GLY A 65 -20.39 9.72 10.98
N GLY A 66 -19.27 9.01 11.14
CA GLY A 66 -18.97 8.21 12.32
C GLY A 66 -18.74 9.06 13.56
N THR A 67 -19.08 8.52 14.73
CA THR A 67 -18.85 9.18 16.02
C THR A 67 -17.48 8.80 16.57
N ILE A 68 -16.67 9.79 16.93
CA ILE A 68 -15.38 9.57 17.58
C ILE A 68 -15.57 9.65 19.10
N ASN A 69 -15.41 8.53 19.79
CA ASN A 69 -15.39 8.43 21.25
C ASN A 69 -13.97 8.14 21.77
N ASP A 70 -13.79 8.11 23.09
CA ASP A 70 -12.49 7.87 23.73
C ASP A 70 -11.86 6.53 23.31
N GLN A 71 -12.68 5.49 23.14
CA GLN A 71 -12.23 4.18 22.68
C GLN A 71 -11.67 4.24 21.25
N CYS A 72 -12.29 5.00 20.34
CA CYS A 72 -11.78 5.22 18.99
C CYS A 72 -10.45 5.98 19.00
N ILE A 73 -10.32 6.97 19.90
CA ILE A 73 -9.09 7.75 20.04
C ILE A 73 -7.95 6.88 20.56
N GLU A 74 -8.22 6.04 21.56
CA GLU A 74 -7.24 5.11 22.11
C GLU A 74 -6.79 4.07 21.06
N SER A 75 -7.71 3.54 20.26
CA SER A 75 -7.42 2.47 19.31
C SER A 75 -6.79 2.96 17.99
N MET A 76 -7.13 4.17 17.54
CA MET A 76 -6.80 4.67 16.20
C MET A 76 -6.24 6.11 16.15
N GLY A 77 -6.09 6.80 17.28
CA GLY A 77 -5.70 8.22 17.30
C GLY A 77 -4.34 8.53 16.66
N GLY A 78 -3.43 7.53 16.63
CA GLY A 78 -2.14 7.62 15.95
C GLY A 78 -2.12 7.06 14.53
N LEU A 79 -3.20 6.45 14.05
CA LEU A 79 -3.23 5.70 12.79
C LEU A 79 -3.62 6.61 11.61
N ARG A 80 -2.97 6.37 10.48
CA ARG A 80 -3.13 7.15 9.24
C ARG A 80 -3.09 6.23 8.04
N ALA A 81 -3.94 6.45 7.05
CA ALA A 81 -3.83 5.79 5.76
C ALA A 81 -2.64 6.38 4.99
N ASP A 82 -1.85 5.53 4.33
CA ASP A 82 -0.79 6.01 3.44
C ASP A 82 -1.39 6.82 2.29
N VAL A 83 -2.50 6.35 1.72
CA VAL A 83 -3.34 7.09 0.78
C VAL A 83 -4.82 6.87 1.09
N ALA A 84 -5.61 7.93 1.21
CA ALA A 84 -7.06 7.88 1.23
C ALA A 84 -7.63 8.46 -0.07
N LEU A 85 -8.57 7.75 -0.68
CA LEU A 85 -9.22 8.10 -1.95
C LEU A 85 -10.63 8.59 -1.71
N TYR A 86 -10.98 9.66 -2.42
CA TYR A 86 -12.24 10.37 -2.30
C TYR A 86 -12.88 10.51 -3.68
N GLN A 87 -14.22 10.46 -3.68
CA GLN A 87 -15.04 10.79 -4.84
C GLN A 87 -16.16 11.72 -4.37
N GLU A 88 -16.32 12.85 -5.05
CA GLU A 88 -17.30 13.88 -4.66
C GLU A 88 -17.16 14.28 -3.18
N GLU A 89 -15.92 14.50 -2.73
CA GLU A 89 -15.57 14.90 -1.35
C GLU A 89 -15.89 13.85 -0.26
N LYS A 90 -16.31 12.64 -0.64
CA LYS A 90 -16.56 11.55 0.31
C LYS A 90 -15.45 10.50 0.28
N PRO A 91 -14.99 10.02 1.46
CA PRO A 91 -14.05 8.90 1.51
C PRO A 91 -14.65 7.66 0.83
N LEU A 92 -13.89 7.04 -0.07
CA LEU A 92 -14.30 5.87 -0.86
C LEU A 92 -13.45 4.65 -0.52
N ALA A 93 -12.14 4.85 -0.37
CA ALA A 93 -11.19 3.76 -0.14
C ALA A 93 -9.93 4.25 0.55
N ILE A 94 -9.17 3.34 1.14
CA ILE A 94 -7.79 3.56 1.55
C ILE A 94 -6.84 2.61 0.84
N VAL A 95 -5.58 3.02 0.69
CA VAL A 95 -4.47 2.20 0.23
C VAL A 95 -3.38 2.27 1.30
N GLU A 96 -3.05 1.11 1.85
CA GLU A 96 -1.88 0.89 2.69
C GLU A 96 -0.73 0.35 1.84
N LEU A 97 0.49 0.76 2.16
CA LEU A 97 1.69 0.46 1.39
C LEU A 97 2.74 -0.16 2.29
N LYS A 98 3.38 -1.23 1.79
CA LYS A 98 4.48 -1.84 2.53
C LYS A 98 5.63 -2.30 1.69
N ILE A 99 6.83 -2.15 2.24
CA ILE A 99 8.04 -2.72 1.66
C ILE A 99 8.36 -4.02 2.38
N CYS A 100 8.21 -5.12 1.66
CA CYS A 100 8.44 -6.47 2.17
C CYS A 100 9.79 -6.98 1.63
N ASP A 101 10.86 -6.68 2.36
CA ASP A 101 12.24 -7.03 2.02
C ASP A 101 12.82 -8.13 2.93
N GLU A 102 14.14 -8.31 2.92
CA GLU A 102 14.84 -9.29 3.76
C GLU A 102 14.68 -9.03 5.27
N ARG A 103 14.31 -7.81 5.69
CA ARG A 103 14.04 -7.48 7.10
C ARG A 103 12.62 -7.86 7.51
N ASP A 104 11.73 -8.11 6.55
CA ASP A 104 10.36 -8.58 6.77
C ASP A 104 10.07 -9.91 6.05
N ARG A 105 10.97 -10.89 6.21
CA ARG A 105 10.89 -12.19 5.50
C ARG A 105 9.55 -12.92 5.70
N ARG A 106 8.93 -12.72 6.86
CA ARG A 106 7.67 -13.39 7.26
C ARG A 106 6.43 -12.53 7.02
N GLY A 107 6.56 -11.30 6.51
CA GLY A 107 5.44 -10.40 6.26
C GLY A 107 4.77 -9.90 7.55
N TRP A 108 5.49 -9.84 8.67
CA TRP A 108 4.94 -9.37 9.94
C TRP A 108 4.50 -7.92 9.87
N LYS A 109 5.23 -7.10 9.12
CA LYS A 109 4.84 -5.70 8.97
C LYS A 109 3.60 -5.55 8.09
N VAL A 110 3.47 -6.41 7.08
CA VAL A 110 2.26 -6.48 6.25
C VAL A 110 1.05 -6.90 7.08
N LEU A 111 1.22 -7.87 7.99
CA LEU A 111 0.17 -8.28 8.94
C LEU A 111 -0.23 -7.16 9.89
N ALA A 112 0.71 -6.34 10.35
CA ALA A 112 0.40 -5.19 11.20
C ALA A 112 -0.42 -4.12 10.44
N ASP A 113 -0.15 -3.90 9.16
CA ASP A 113 -0.97 -3.00 8.33
C ASP A 113 -2.37 -3.59 8.11
N LEU A 114 -2.50 -4.90 7.92
CA LEU A 114 -3.80 -5.56 7.83
C LEU A 114 -4.59 -5.42 9.14
N GLU A 115 -3.97 -5.60 10.30
CA GLU A 115 -4.64 -5.39 11.59
C GLU A 115 -5.12 -3.93 11.73
N LYS A 116 -4.30 -2.97 11.32
CA LYS A 116 -4.68 -1.56 11.27
C LYS A 116 -5.87 -1.34 10.33
N MET A 117 -5.87 -1.92 9.14
CA MET A 117 -7.00 -1.87 8.19
C MET A 117 -8.28 -2.44 8.82
N ASN A 118 -8.19 -3.60 9.47
CA ASN A 118 -9.34 -4.24 10.13
C ASN A 118 -10.00 -3.35 11.20
N ARG A 119 -9.20 -2.60 11.96
CA ARG A 119 -9.76 -1.62 12.94
C ARG A 119 -10.58 -0.52 12.27
N LEU A 120 -10.21 -0.11 11.06
CA LEU A 120 -10.97 0.89 10.31
C LEU A 120 -12.22 0.29 9.67
N SER A 121 -12.16 -0.94 9.14
CA SER A 121 -13.34 -1.60 8.57
C SER A 121 -14.41 -1.94 9.60
N GLU A 122 -14.03 -2.16 10.86
CA GLU A 122 -15.00 -2.29 11.96
C GLU A 122 -15.85 -1.01 12.16
N GLN A 123 -15.36 0.15 11.69
CA GLN A 123 -16.02 1.45 11.87
C GLN A 123 -16.57 2.04 10.55
N THR A 124 -16.22 1.47 9.40
CA THR A 124 -16.47 2.06 8.09
C THR A 124 -16.69 0.99 7.01
N GLU A 125 -17.45 1.33 5.97
CA GLU A 125 -17.69 0.43 4.82
C GLU A 125 -16.79 0.75 3.61
N ILE A 126 -15.71 1.52 3.80
CA ILE A 126 -14.84 1.91 2.70
C ILE A 126 -13.97 0.73 2.24
N ALA A 127 -13.65 0.70 0.96
CA ALA A 127 -12.79 -0.34 0.43
C ALA A 127 -11.34 -0.16 0.91
N MET A 128 -10.68 -1.26 1.26
CA MET A 128 -9.30 -1.22 1.72
C MET A 128 -8.40 -1.96 0.73
N TYR A 129 -7.28 -1.34 0.38
CA TYR A 129 -6.32 -1.91 -0.53
C TYR A 129 -4.95 -1.97 0.13
N LEU A 130 -4.20 -3.01 -0.19
CA LEU A 130 -2.82 -3.16 0.24
C LEU A 130 -1.93 -3.25 -1.01
N GLY A 131 -0.97 -2.34 -1.11
CA GLY A 131 0.11 -2.37 -2.07
C GLY A 131 1.42 -2.81 -1.42
N VAL A 132 2.14 -3.75 -2.02
CA VAL A 132 3.40 -4.25 -1.47
C VAL A 132 4.50 -4.19 -2.51
N LEU A 133 5.60 -3.54 -2.17
CA LEU A 133 6.88 -3.74 -2.85
C LEU A 133 7.50 -5.03 -2.30
N LEU A 134 7.43 -6.09 -3.08
CA LEU A 134 7.98 -7.40 -2.73
C LEU A 134 9.32 -7.59 -3.42
N THR A 135 10.38 -7.82 -2.66
CA THR A 135 11.72 -8.07 -3.20
C THR A 135 12.05 -9.55 -3.23
N ASP A 136 13.07 -9.96 -3.97
CA ASP A 136 13.72 -11.23 -3.71
C ASP A 136 14.41 -11.20 -2.35
N THR A 137 14.61 -12.38 -1.79
CA THR A 137 15.41 -12.65 -0.58
C THR A 137 16.26 -13.89 -0.86
N HIS A 138 16.48 -14.75 0.13
CA HIS A 138 16.82 -16.16 -0.10
C HIS A 138 15.74 -16.95 -0.90
N GLN A 139 14.54 -16.37 -1.12
CA GLN A 139 13.47 -16.88 -1.97
C GLN A 139 13.08 -15.86 -3.05
N GLU A 140 12.65 -16.34 -4.21
CA GLU A 140 12.15 -15.52 -5.31
C GLU A 140 10.80 -14.86 -4.98
N CYS A 141 10.55 -13.69 -5.56
CA CYS A 141 9.30 -12.93 -5.43
C CYS A 141 8.03 -13.77 -5.64
N LYS A 142 8.05 -14.73 -6.56
CA LYS A 142 6.90 -15.60 -6.85
C LYS A 142 6.54 -16.49 -5.65
N ASP A 143 7.54 -17.12 -5.05
CA ASP A 143 7.35 -17.98 -3.88
C ASP A 143 6.99 -17.16 -2.65
N ARG A 144 7.67 -16.02 -2.47
CA ARG A 144 7.33 -15.07 -1.39
C ARG A 144 5.90 -14.56 -1.50
N ARG A 145 5.42 -14.22 -2.70
CA ARG A 145 4.02 -13.81 -2.93
C ARG A 145 3.07 -14.91 -2.48
N LYS A 146 3.31 -16.15 -2.89
CA LYS A 146 2.47 -17.29 -2.49
C LYS A 146 2.44 -17.49 -0.97
N SER A 147 3.60 -17.37 -0.31
CA SER A 147 3.69 -17.45 1.16
C SER A 147 2.91 -16.31 1.82
N LEU A 148 3.05 -15.08 1.32
CA LEU A 148 2.34 -13.91 1.84
C LEU A 148 0.82 -14.06 1.66
N GLU A 149 0.35 -14.45 0.47
CA GLU A 149 -1.07 -14.70 0.20
C GLU A 149 -1.65 -15.82 1.09
N THR A 150 -0.84 -16.84 1.41
CA THR A 150 -1.25 -17.91 2.34
C THR A 150 -1.41 -17.37 3.76
N ILE A 151 -0.49 -16.52 4.21
CA ILE A 151 -0.53 -15.90 5.55
C ILE A 151 -1.71 -14.94 5.67
N LEU A 152 -1.96 -14.15 4.63
CA LEU A 152 -3.04 -13.18 4.59
C LEU A 152 -4.42 -13.82 4.36
N GLY A 153 -4.47 -15.09 3.92
CA GLY A 153 -5.71 -15.77 3.57
C GLY A 153 -6.39 -15.24 2.28
N GLN A 154 -5.72 -14.35 1.55
CA GLN A 154 -6.25 -13.68 0.36
C GLN A 154 -5.16 -13.48 -0.69
N LYS A 155 -5.56 -13.43 -1.96
CA LYS A 155 -4.65 -13.25 -3.11
C LYS A 155 -4.54 -11.79 -3.50
N PHE A 156 -3.36 -11.39 -3.97
CA PHE A 156 -3.20 -10.10 -4.65
C PHE A 156 -3.83 -10.18 -6.04
N GLU A 157 -4.59 -9.15 -6.41
CA GLU A 157 -5.34 -9.11 -7.65
C GLU A 157 -4.51 -8.66 -8.85
N ALA A 158 -3.43 -7.93 -8.60
CA ALA A 158 -2.58 -7.32 -9.62
C ALA A 158 -1.11 -7.35 -9.23
N ASP A 159 -0.26 -7.32 -10.24
CA ASP A 159 1.17 -7.11 -10.12
C ASP A 159 1.70 -6.26 -11.29
N SER A 160 2.87 -5.65 -11.07
CA SER A 160 3.59 -4.87 -12.06
C SER A 160 4.43 -5.71 -13.03
N GLY A 161 4.48 -7.04 -12.86
CA GLY A 161 5.56 -7.87 -13.37
C GLY A 161 6.86 -7.73 -12.56
N LEU A 162 7.79 -8.65 -12.85
CA LEU A 162 9.13 -8.67 -12.26
C LEU A 162 10.02 -7.59 -12.87
N GLU A 163 10.74 -6.88 -12.01
CA GLU A 163 11.65 -5.81 -12.33
C GLU A 163 13.03 -6.11 -11.76
N ALA A 164 14.08 -5.89 -12.57
CA ALA A 164 15.45 -6.05 -12.11
C ALA A 164 15.84 -4.92 -11.15
N ALA A 165 16.42 -5.31 -10.02
CA ALA A 165 16.72 -4.38 -8.95
C ALA A 165 18.09 -3.70 -9.10
N GLY A 166 18.13 -2.42 -8.75
CA GLY A 166 19.34 -1.60 -8.81
C GLY A 166 19.92 -1.48 -10.24
N LYS A 167 21.23 -1.23 -10.33
CA LYS A 167 21.96 -1.15 -11.61
C LYS A 167 22.63 -2.48 -12.00
N ASP A 168 22.92 -3.33 -11.02
CA ASP A 168 23.66 -4.59 -11.22
C ASP A 168 22.74 -5.81 -11.40
N ALA A 169 21.41 -5.65 -11.30
CA ALA A 169 20.39 -6.67 -11.55
C ALA A 169 20.57 -8.01 -10.80
N LYS A 170 21.12 -7.98 -9.58
CA LYS A 170 21.42 -9.21 -8.79
C LYS A 170 20.20 -9.83 -8.10
N TRP A 171 19.10 -9.10 -8.04
CA TRP A 171 17.85 -9.50 -7.44
C TRP A 171 16.70 -8.81 -8.17
N ASN A 172 15.48 -9.30 -8.01
CA ASN A 172 14.27 -8.74 -8.62
C ASN A 172 13.31 -8.24 -7.56
N TRP A 173 12.39 -7.38 -7.97
CA TRP A 173 11.22 -7.04 -7.18
C TRP A 173 9.98 -7.01 -8.06
N GLN A 174 8.81 -7.02 -7.42
CA GLN A 174 7.54 -6.73 -8.06
C GLN A 174 6.71 -5.87 -7.11
N PHE A 175 5.89 -5.00 -7.68
CA PHE A 175 4.86 -4.30 -6.91
C PHE A 175 3.54 -5.04 -7.09
N ILE A 176 2.95 -5.52 -5.99
CA ILE A 176 1.69 -6.26 -5.99
C ILE A 176 0.62 -5.47 -5.27
N ALA A 177 -0.63 -5.61 -5.67
CA ALA A 177 -1.74 -4.91 -5.03
C ALA A 177 -3.04 -5.74 -5.05
N GLY A 178 -3.86 -5.57 -4.01
CA GLY A 178 -5.15 -6.23 -3.90
C GLY A 178 -6.10 -5.49 -2.97
N LYS A 179 -7.39 -5.73 -3.12
CA LYS A 179 -8.42 -5.35 -2.16
C LYS A 179 -8.42 -6.35 -1.00
N PHE A 180 -8.59 -5.88 0.24
CA PHE A 180 -8.70 -6.70 1.45
C PHE A 180 -9.99 -6.34 2.19
N GLU A 181 -10.63 -7.36 2.75
CA GLU A 181 -11.94 -7.29 3.45
C GLU A 181 -11.83 -7.87 4.86
#